data_AF-A0A0U1QQY3-F1
#
_entry.id   AF-A0A0U1QQY3-F1
#
_cell.length_a   1.000
_cell.length_b   1.000
_cell.length_c   1.000
_cell.angle_alpha   90.00
_cell.angle_beta   90.00
_cell.angle_gamma   90.00
#
_symmetry.space_group_name_H-M   'P 1'
#
loop_
_entity.id
_entity.type
_entity.pdbx_description
1 polymer ?
#
loop_
_entity_poly.entity_id
_entity_poly.type
_entity_poly.pdbx_seq_one_letter_code
_entity_poly.pdbx_strand_id
1 'polypeptide(L)'
;MPHKRTFQKRESGYALVIVLLVITVFSVLGLTVMSVSFNHTKQFSKETTQTQALNVAEMGLKAYNKELQSKLLDVSEVTQTNFKDKVIEILPGTLDSSSNLVINSMQGNPCYTVTHGEVGDPTDDKITVTITSRGTTNDGIQVIMQKITFEYRPVDTAATGDADHTPPYMGLSLPYISGGYHNGYLSWLPADYTPKWISEGDFVHQGDAYVNNNTVIISGRRPTTNDVVHQTVDLTTVKNQFKNMPLSYPANQPINGAASINEDAVMQAEYNGSVNFNSFNLKKSNPSVTIDGKAFLASSINSGNLDEGTIIFNDDVAINGDLNAGNKIHFLFKGNVYIDGAINASDHTSMSFEKSLFINGSNINLNNDSTISVNGNLNVANGSLNGSSRSSALFNGNVYFNHDYNSSGSHHFYGYVFINGSFNNSGPLTFERTVYVRKDFYPKAKGYSVIFKNGIITAGNNASFETSGNGEIVINAQLRGGGESEDDHNDGNQSLISIIDTKTNYQ
;
A
#
# COMPACT_ATOMS: atom_id res chain seq x y z
N MET A 1 -53.11 89.60 25.73
CA MET A 1 -52.61 88.21 25.60
C MET A 1 -51.65 88.15 24.42
N PRO A 2 -50.33 87.93 24.62
CA PRO A 2 -49.38 88.01 23.52
C PRO A 2 -49.26 86.67 22.78
N HIS A 3 -49.46 86.70 21.46
CA HIS A 3 -49.23 85.57 20.57
C HIS A 3 -47.74 85.20 20.52
N LYS A 4 -47.41 84.02 21.04
CA LYS A 4 -46.09 83.40 20.95
C LYS A 4 -45.85 82.96 19.49
N ARG A 5 -45.22 83.83 18.70
CA ARG A 5 -44.76 83.49 17.34
C ARG A 5 -43.62 82.48 17.45
N THR A 6 -43.90 81.21 17.20
CA THR A 6 -42.89 80.18 17.00
C THR A 6 -42.18 80.44 15.68
N PHE A 7 -40.94 80.93 15.76
CA PHE A 7 -40.04 80.95 14.61
C PHE A 7 -39.79 79.50 14.18
N GLN A 8 -40.42 79.07 13.09
CA GLN A 8 -40.02 77.84 12.39
C GLN A 8 -38.61 78.06 11.85
N LYS A 9 -37.63 77.52 12.56
CA LYS A 9 -36.23 77.50 12.16
C LYS A 9 -36.17 76.73 10.84
N ARG A 10 -35.72 77.39 9.76
CA ARG A 10 -35.58 76.78 8.43
C ARG A 10 -34.44 75.74 8.46
N GLU A 11 -34.75 74.52 8.88
CA GLU A 11 -33.80 73.38 8.95
C GLU A 11 -33.76 72.56 7.65
N SER A 12 -34.52 72.95 6.62
CA SER A 12 -34.66 72.20 5.36
C SER A 12 -33.38 72.11 4.50
N GLY A 13 -32.37 72.95 4.76
CA GLY A 13 -31.10 72.91 4.02
C GLY A 13 -30.14 71.81 4.50
N TYR A 14 -30.07 71.56 5.81
CA TYR A 14 -29.08 70.62 6.38
C TYR A 14 -29.46 69.16 6.11
N ALA A 15 -30.76 68.82 6.06
CA ALA A 15 -31.22 67.48 5.74
C ALA A 15 -30.78 67.03 4.34
N LEU A 16 -30.86 67.92 3.35
CA LEU A 16 -30.42 67.64 1.98
C LEU A 16 -28.91 67.39 1.92
N VAL A 17 -28.11 68.21 2.63
CA VAL A 17 -26.66 68.06 2.69
C VAL A 17 -26.28 66.73 3.36
N ILE A 18 -26.96 66.33 4.44
CA ILE A 18 -26.71 65.06 5.12
C ILE A 18 -27.04 63.88 4.19
N VAL A 19 -28.17 63.90 3.51
CA VAL A 19 -28.55 62.81 2.58
C VAL A 19 -27.55 62.71 1.42
N LEU A 20 -27.15 63.84 0.83
CA LEU A 20 -26.16 63.85 -0.24
C LEU A 20 -24.81 63.31 0.23
N LEU A 21 -24.38 63.68 1.44
CA LEU A 21 -23.15 63.17 2.04
C LEU A 21 -23.23 61.67 2.30
N VAL A 22 -24.34 61.18 2.84
CA VAL A 22 -24.57 59.74 3.08
C VAL A 22 -24.53 58.96 1.76
N ILE A 23 -25.22 59.43 0.71
CA ILE A 23 -25.19 58.79 -0.62
C ILE A 23 -23.77 58.79 -1.20
N THR A 24 -23.01 59.88 -1.04
CA THR A 24 -21.63 59.96 -1.53
C THR A 24 -20.72 58.98 -0.81
N VAL A 25 -20.81 58.89 0.53
CA VAL A 25 -20.03 57.93 1.32
C VAL A 25 -20.36 56.50 0.92
N PHE A 26 -21.65 56.16 0.79
CA PHE A 26 -22.06 54.81 0.35
C PHE A 26 -21.63 54.51 -1.08
N SER A 27 -21.63 55.49 -1.98
CA SER A 27 -21.17 55.31 -3.36
C SER A 27 -19.67 55.03 -3.42
N VAL A 28 -18.86 55.77 -2.64
CA VAL A 28 -17.41 55.54 -2.54
C VAL A 28 -17.11 54.16 -1.95
N LEU A 29 -17.83 53.77 -0.90
CA LEU A 29 -17.71 52.43 -0.31
C LEU A 29 -18.11 51.33 -1.32
N GLY A 30 -19.23 51.51 -2.04
CA GLY A 30 -19.70 50.58 -3.05
C GLY A 30 -18.68 50.36 -4.18
N LEU A 31 -18.10 51.44 -4.71
CA LEU A 31 -17.04 51.37 -5.72
C LEU A 31 -15.77 50.69 -5.18
N THR A 32 -15.41 50.93 -3.92
CA THR A 32 -14.25 50.31 -3.28
C THR A 32 -14.44 48.79 -3.18
N VAL A 33 -15.61 48.33 -2.72
CA VAL A 33 -15.92 46.89 -2.62
C VAL A 33 -15.93 46.23 -4.00
N MET A 34 -16.53 46.86 -5.01
CA MET A 34 -16.52 46.35 -6.39
C MET A 34 -15.10 46.23 -6.95
N SER A 35 -14.23 47.23 -6.69
CA SER A 35 -12.83 47.19 -7.13
C SER A 35 -12.07 46.03 -6.49
N VAL A 36 -12.26 45.79 -5.20
CA VAL A 36 -11.66 44.64 -4.49
C VAL A 36 -12.17 43.32 -5.07
N SER A 37 -13.48 43.19 -5.32
CA SER A 37 -14.07 41.98 -5.92
C SER A 37 -13.50 41.68 -7.31
N PHE A 38 -13.34 42.68 -8.18
CA PHE A 38 -12.74 42.47 -9.50
C PHE A 38 -11.27 42.06 -9.42
N ASN A 39 -10.50 42.61 -8.48
CA ASN A 39 -9.11 42.20 -8.28
C ASN A 39 -9.02 40.75 -7.78
N HIS A 40 -9.89 40.36 -6.85
CA HIS A 40 -9.97 38.97 -6.37
C HIS A 40 -10.36 38.00 -7.50
N THR A 41 -11.35 38.33 -8.34
CA THR A 41 -11.74 37.50 -9.49
C THR A 41 -10.60 37.33 -10.49
N LYS A 42 -9.82 38.39 -10.76
CA LYS A 42 -8.64 38.30 -11.64
C LYS A 42 -7.54 37.42 -11.04
N GLN A 43 -7.29 37.55 -9.74
CA GLN A 43 -6.32 36.71 -9.04
C GLN A 43 -6.75 35.23 -9.05
N PHE A 44 -8.01 34.96 -8.73
CA PHE A 44 -8.57 33.61 -8.73
C PHE A 44 -8.55 32.99 -10.13
N SER A 45 -8.88 33.76 -11.18
CA SER A 45 -8.79 33.31 -12.56
C SER A 45 -7.36 32.94 -12.93
N LYS A 46 -6.38 33.79 -12.57
CA LYS A 46 -4.95 33.52 -12.83
C LYS A 46 -4.49 32.25 -12.10
N GLU A 47 -4.85 32.09 -10.83
CA GLU A 47 -4.51 30.92 -10.02
C GLU A 47 -5.15 29.63 -10.58
N THR A 48 -6.42 29.71 -11.01
CA THR A 48 -7.12 28.59 -11.64
C THR A 48 -6.44 28.18 -12.94
N THR A 49 -6.12 29.13 -13.81
CA THR A 49 -5.39 28.87 -15.07
C THR A 49 -4.01 28.27 -14.80
N GLN A 50 -3.26 28.81 -13.84
CA GLN A 50 -1.94 28.29 -13.47
C GLN A 50 -2.06 26.85 -12.94
N THR A 51 -3.04 26.57 -12.09
CA THR A 51 -3.32 25.22 -11.57
C THR A 51 -3.69 24.26 -12.69
N GLN A 52 -4.53 24.68 -13.63
CA GLN A 52 -4.89 23.87 -14.80
C GLN A 52 -3.68 23.57 -15.68
N ALA A 53 -2.88 24.57 -16.03
CA ALA A 53 -1.66 24.39 -16.83
C ALA A 53 -0.63 23.49 -16.11
N LEU A 54 -0.50 23.61 -14.78
CA LEU A 54 0.35 22.74 -13.97
C LEU A 54 -0.16 21.28 -14.01
N ASN A 55 -1.43 21.05 -13.73
CA ASN A 55 -2.03 19.70 -13.78
C ASN A 55 -1.83 19.05 -15.14
N VAL A 56 -1.93 19.83 -16.23
CA VAL A 56 -1.74 19.36 -17.59
C VAL A 56 -0.28 19.02 -17.87
N ALA A 57 0.67 19.81 -17.38
CA ALA A 57 2.09 19.47 -17.41
C ALA A 57 2.38 18.19 -16.62
N GLU A 58 1.77 17.99 -15.45
CA GLU A 58 1.92 16.76 -14.66
C GLU A 58 1.35 15.53 -15.38
N MET A 59 0.20 15.67 -16.06
CA MET A 59 -0.35 14.60 -16.89
C MET A 59 0.60 14.22 -18.03
N GLY A 60 1.19 15.22 -18.70
CA GLY A 60 2.18 14.98 -19.75
C GLY A 60 3.38 14.17 -19.22
N LEU A 61 3.89 14.57 -18.05
CA LEU A 61 5.00 13.87 -17.41
C LEU A 61 4.65 12.41 -17.07
N LYS A 62 3.45 12.17 -16.51
CA LYS A 62 2.96 10.81 -16.23
C LYS A 62 2.83 9.96 -17.50
N ALA A 63 2.34 10.55 -18.60
CA ALA A 63 2.23 9.86 -19.88
C ALA A 63 3.61 9.51 -20.45
N TYR A 64 4.58 10.44 -20.39
CA TYR A 64 5.96 10.21 -20.80
C TYR A 64 6.62 9.10 -20.00
N ASN A 65 6.47 9.11 -18.67
CA ASN A 65 7.03 8.07 -17.80
C ASN A 65 6.43 6.70 -18.09
N LYS A 66 5.12 6.62 -18.36
CA LYS A 66 4.46 5.38 -18.77
C LYS A 66 5.02 4.84 -20.10
N GLU A 67 5.24 5.70 -21.10
CA GLU A 67 5.85 5.26 -22.37
C GLU A 67 7.31 4.84 -22.19
N LEU A 68 8.09 5.61 -21.42
CA LEU A 68 9.47 5.28 -21.09
C LEU A 68 9.58 3.90 -20.42
N GLN A 69 8.70 3.61 -19.46
CA GLN A 69 8.64 2.30 -18.79
C GLN A 69 8.30 1.18 -19.77
N SER A 70 7.32 1.40 -20.66
CA SER A 70 6.99 0.40 -21.68
C SER A 70 8.21 0.07 -22.55
N LYS A 71 9.01 1.08 -22.92
CA LYS A 71 10.22 0.88 -23.72
C LYS A 71 11.34 0.23 -22.93
N LEU A 72 11.48 0.53 -21.64
CA LEU A 72 12.45 -0.11 -20.75
C LEU A 72 12.25 -1.62 -20.67
N LEU A 73 11.00 -2.09 -20.67
CA LEU A 73 10.68 -3.52 -20.66
C LEU A 73 11.10 -4.25 -21.95
N ASP A 74 11.21 -3.53 -23.05
CA ASP A 74 11.64 -4.08 -24.35
C ASP A 74 13.17 -4.09 -24.50
N VAL A 75 13.92 -3.46 -23.58
CA VAL A 75 15.37 -3.40 -23.66
C VAL A 75 15.97 -4.75 -23.27
N SER A 76 16.61 -5.38 -24.26
CA SER A 76 17.47 -6.53 -24.04
C SER A 76 18.93 -6.17 -24.31
N GLU A 77 19.83 -6.81 -23.57
CA GLU A 77 21.27 -6.87 -23.78
C GLU A 77 21.97 -5.51 -23.66
N VAL A 78 21.82 -4.87 -22.49
CA VAL A 78 22.59 -3.67 -22.16
C VAL A 78 23.97 -4.09 -21.64
N THR A 79 25.01 -3.62 -22.31
CA THR A 79 26.39 -3.69 -21.86
C THR A 79 26.85 -2.29 -21.46
N GLN A 80 27.90 -2.20 -20.66
CA GLN A 80 28.48 -0.90 -20.29
C GLN A 80 28.85 -0.06 -21.52
N THR A 81 29.34 -0.72 -22.58
CA THR A 81 29.76 -0.06 -23.82
C THR A 81 28.59 0.45 -24.67
N ASN A 82 27.40 -0.13 -24.57
CA ASN A 82 26.21 0.29 -25.33
C ASN A 82 25.17 1.04 -24.48
N PHE A 83 25.39 1.17 -23.17
CA PHE A 83 24.44 1.73 -22.21
C PHE A 83 23.93 3.11 -22.63
N LYS A 84 24.83 4.00 -23.04
CA LYS A 84 24.48 5.35 -23.49
C LYS A 84 23.57 5.35 -24.71
N ASP A 85 23.93 4.58 -25.73
CA ASP A 85 23.17 4.52 -26.97
C ASP A 85 21.80 3.90 -26.72
N LYS A 86 21.73 2.89 -25.84
CA LYS A 86 20.46 2.27 -25.41
C LYS A 86 19.57 3.22 -24.62
N VAL A 87 20.11 3.99 -23.68
CA VAL A 87 19.34 5.03 -22.96
C VAL A 87 18.79 6.07 -23.94
N ILE A 88 19.57 6.49 -24.94
CA ILE A 88 19.09 7.44 -25.94
C ILE A 88 18.00 6.83 -26.84
N GLU A 89 18.16 5.56 -27.24
CA GLU A 89 17.21 4.82 -28.08
C GLU A 89 15.83 4.66 -27.41
N ILE A 90 15.81 4.44 -26.09
CA ILE A 90 14.58 4.16 -25.34
C ILE A 90 13.80 5.41 -24.96
N LEU A 91 14.45 6.58 -24.93
CA LEU A 91 13.77 7.80 -24.56
C LEU A 91 12.67 8.09 -25.58
N PRO A 92 11.40 8.23 -25.15
CA PRO A 92 10.36 8.71 -26.04
C PRO A 92 10.77 10.03 -26.71
N GLY A 93 10.45 10.15 -28.00
CA GLY A 93 10.54 11.42 -28.69
C GLY A 93 9.55 12.43 -28.11
N THR A 94 9.29 13.52 -28.84
CA THR A 94 8.32 14.51 -28.39
C THR A 94 6.93 13.90 -28.27
N LEU A 95 6.38 13.88 -27.05
CA LEU A 95 5.00 13.48 -26.81
C LEU A 95 4.10 14.71 -26.83
N ASP A 96 3.17 14.75 -27.78
CA ASP A 96 2.23 15.86 -27.96
C ASP A 96 0.79 15.37 -27.94
N SER A 97 0.04 15.83 -26.94
CA SER A 97 -1.38 15.49 -26.77
C SER A 97 -2.26 16.11 -27.85
N SER A 98 -1.77 17.12 -28.59
CA SER A 98 -2.51 17.80 -29.67
C SER A 98 -2.90 16.86 -30.81
N SER A 99 -2.17 15.75 -30.99
CA SER A 99 -2.31 14.84 -32.12
C SER A 99 -3.30 13.69 -31.89
N ASN A 100 -3.54 13.26 -30.63
CA ASN A 100 -4.24 11.98 -30.37
C ASN A 100 -5.12 11.92 -29.10
N LEU A 101 -5.13 12.94 -28.24
CA LEU A 101 -5.92 12.90 -27.00
C LEU A 101 -6.80 14.13 -26.90
N VAL A 102 -8.08 13.96 -27.23
CA VAL A 102 -9.06 14.99 -26.94
C VAL A 102 -9.35 14.95 -25.44
N ILE A 103 -8.65 15.79 -24.67
CA ILE A 103 -8.93 16.05 -23.25
C ILE A 103 -10.20 16.91 -23.19
N ASN A 104 -11.31 16.33 -23.63
CA ASN A 104 -12.55 16.98 -24.02
C ASN A 104 -13.40 17.50 -22.85
N SER A 105 -12.95 17.34 -21.61
CA SER A 105 -13.75 17.65 -20.42
C SER A 105 -13.36 18.94 -19.70
N MET A 106 -12.30 19.63 -20.13
CA MET A 106 -11.85 20.87 -19.48
C MET A 106 -12.04 22.09 -20.39
N GLN A 107 -12.59 23.16 -19.82
CA GLN A 107 -12.74 24.44 -20.50
C GLN A 107 -11.35 24.98 -20.86
N GLY A 108 -11.12 25.27 -22.14
CA GLY A 108 -9.88 25.89 -22.61
C GLY A 108 -8.87 24.98 -23.31
N ASN A 109 -9.32 23.81 -23.81
CA ASN A 109 -8.55 22.89 -24.65
C ASN A 109 -7.11 22.66 -24.16
N PRO A 110 -6.91 22.25 -22.90
CA PRO A 110 -5.58 22.07 -22.37
C PRO A 110 -4.82 21.00 -23.16
N CYS A 111 -3.54 21.27 -23.44
CA CYS A 111 -2.64 20.32 -24.07
C CYS A 111 -1.28 20.32 -23.38
N TYR A 112 -0.54 19.22 -23.53
CA TYR A 112 0.83 19.13 -23.08
C TYR A 112 1.78 18.75 -24.21
N THR A 113 3.02 19.21 -24.09
CA THR A 113 4.15 18.75 -24.90
C THR A 113 5.28 18.35 -23.97
N VAL A 114 5.80 17.14 -24.13
CA VAL A 114 6.93 16.65 -23.34
C VAL A 114 8.12 16.40 -24.24
N THR A 115 9.28 16.92 -23.84
CA THR A 115 10.56 16.78 -24.53
C THR A 115 11.65 16.42 -23.54
N HIS A 116 12.59 15.56 -23.94
CA HIS A 116 13.85 15.42 -23.20
C HIS A 116 14.86 16.51 -23.60
N GLY A 117 15.61 16.99 -22.62
CA GLY A 117 16.72 17.92 -22.80
C GLY A 117 18.02 17.17 -23.12
N GLU A 118 19.13 17.91 -23.07
CA GLU A 118 20.46 17.33 -23.24
C GLU A 118 20.69 16.18 -22.25
N VAL A 119 21.20 15.07 -22.77
CA VAL A 119 21.70 13.96 -21.97
C VAL A 119 23.01 14.43 -21.35
N GLY A 120 23.05 14.55 -20.02
CA GLY A 120 24.25 15.00 -19.32
C GLY A 120 25.46 14.12 -19.63
N ASP A 121 26.67 14.65 -19.44
CA ASP A 121 27.91 13.89 -19.65
C ASP A 121 27.84 12.58 -18.87
N PRO A 122 27.85 11.41 -19.55
CA PRO A 122 27.79 10.14 -18.87
C PRO A 122 29.00 9.99 -17.97
N THR A 123 28.80 9.51 -16.75
CA THR A 123 29.84 8.68 -16.14
C THR A 123 29.72 7.28 -16.74
N ASP A 124 30.75 6.44 -16.59
CA ASP A 124 30.77 5.08 -17.17
C ASP A 124 29.60 4.19 -16.72
N ASP A 125 28.85 4.60 -15.70
CA ASP A 125 27.75 3.90 -15.07
C ASP A 125 26.46 4.72 -14.93
N LYS A 126 26.44 6.04 -15.18
CA LYS A 126 25.24 6.87 -14.96
C LYS A 126 25.01 7.88 -16.06
N ILE A 127 23.73 8.07 -16.40
CA ILE A 127 23.25 9.02 -17.40
C ILE A 127 22.08 9.78 -16.81
N THR A 128 22.20 11.10 -16.70
CA THR A 128 21.08 11.96 -16.25
C THR A 128 20.42 12.63 -17.45
N VAL A 129 19.10 12.49 -17.55
CA VAL A 129 18.26 13.12 -18.58
C VAL A 129 17.28 14.05 -17.91
N THR A 130 17.14 15.27 -18.43
CA THR A 130 16.13 16.22 -17.94
C THR A 130 14.90 16.17 -18.83
N ILE A 131 13.78 15.69 -18.31
CA ILE A 131 12.48 15.72 -18.99
C ILE A 131 11.79 17.04 -18.71
N THR A 132 11.33 17.71 -19.75
CA THR A 132 10.57 18.96 -19.66
C THR A 132 9.16 18.73 -20.16
N SER A 133 8.17 18.89 -19.28
CA SER A 133 6.75 18.84 -19.63
C SER A 133 6.15 20.24 -19.59
N ARG A 134 5.57 20.67 -20.71
CA ARG A 134 4.93 21.96 -20.86
C ARG A 134 3.43 21.77 -20.97
N GLY A 135 2.69 22.26 -19.97
CA GLY A 135 1.22 22.34 -20.00
C GLY A 135 0.77 23.69 -20.51
N THR A 136 -0.10 23.69 -21.52
CA THR A 136 -0.65 24.90 -22.13
C THR A 136 -2.17 24.90 -21.97
N THR A 137 -2.70 26.02 -21.51
CA THR A 137 -4.13 26.35 -21.49
C THR A 137 -4.33 27.62 -22.33
N ASN A 138 -5.58 28.02 -22.58
CA ASN A 138 -5.86 29.28 -23.27
C ASN A 138 -5.18 30.51 -22.66
N ASP A 139 -5.02 30.53 -21.33
CA ASP A 139 -4.66 31.73 -20.58
C ASP A 139 -3.27 31.64 -19.93
N GLY A 140 -2.53 30.56 -20.13
CA GLY A 140 -1.23 30.37 -19.50
C GLY A 140 -0.48 29.09 -19.87
N ILE A 141 0.83 29.14 -19.64
CA ILE A 141 1.77 28.04 -19.81
C ILE A 141 2.42 27.76 -18.47
N GLN A 142 2.61 26.49 -18.14
CA GLN A 142 3.41 26.03 -17.01
C GLN A 142 4.40 24.97 -17.50
N VAL A 143 5.59 24.95 -16.90
CA VAL A 143 6.68 24.04 -17.27
C VAL A 143 7.15 23.30 -16.03
N ILE A 144 7.18 21.98 -16.10
CA ILE A 144 7.72 21.11 -15.07
C ILE A 144 8.99 20.45 -15.63
N MET A 145 10.05 20.42 -14.83
CA MET A 145 11.28 19.72 -15.15
C MET A 145 11.51 18.57 -14.17
N GLN A 146 11.83 17.40 -14.71
CA GLN A 146 12.12 16.19 -13.97
C GLN A 146 13.49 15.68 -14.39
N LYS A 147 14.38 15.40 -13.45
CA LYS A 147 15.65 14.74 -13.74
C LYS A 147 15.52 13.25 -13.47
N ILE A 148 15.79 12.46 -14.50
CA ILE A 148 15.80 11.00 -14.47
C ILE A 148 17.26 10.57 -14.60
N THR A 149 17.80 9.87 -13.60
CA THR A 149 19.15 9.29 -13.69
C THR A 149 19.02 7.80 -13.96
N PHE A 150 19.50 7.36 -15.11
CA PHE A 150 19.69 5.96 -15.48
C PHE A 150 21.05 5.51 -14.95
N GLU A 151 21.11 4.40 -14.22
CA GLU A 151 22.35 3.80 -13.74
C GLU A 151 22.50 2.38 -14.30
N TYR A 152 23.58 2.14 -15.03
CA TYR A 152 23.97 0.83 -15.51
C TYR A 152 24.52 0.02 -14.35
N ARG A 153 23.83 -1.08 -14.04
CA ARG A 153 24.36 -2.11 -13.16
C ARG A 153 24.73 -3.30 -14.03
N PRO A 154 26.03 -3.62 -14.17
CA PRO A 154 26.39 -4.88 -14.80
C PRO A 154 25.65 -5.99 -14.06
N VAL A 155 25.06 -6.92 -14.81
CA VAL A 155 24.65 -8.19 -14.22
C VAL A 155 25.96 -8.86 -13.83
N ASP A 156 26.43 -8.57 -12.62
CA ASP A 156 27.68 -9.14 -12.13
C ASP A 156 27.59 -10.65 -12.35
N THR A 157 28.52 -11.17 -13.13
CA THR A 157 28.73 -12.59 -13.30
C THR A 157 29.03 -13.17 -11.93
N ALA A 158 27.99 -13.56 -11.18
CA ALA A 158 28.03 -14.45 -10.03
C ALA A 158 29.26 -14.29 -9.10
N ALA A 159 29.68 -13.05 -8.84
CA ALA A 159 30.81 -12.75 -7.99
C ALA A 159 30.28 -12.23 -6.65
N THR A 160 29.79 -13.20 -5.86
CA THR A 160 29.75 -13.17 -4.40
C THR A 160 28.93 -12.06 -3.74
N GLY A 161 27.62 -12.30 -3.55
CA GLY A 161 27.01 -11.99 -2.25
C GLY A 161 25.60 -11.40 -2.26
N ASP A 162 25.36 -10.31 -3.01
CA ASP A 162 24.19 -9.45 -2.73
C ASP A 162 23.16 -9.35 -3.88
N ALA A 163 23.55 -9.62 -5.12
CA ALA A 163 22.63 -9.55 -6.28
C ALA A 163 21.59 -10.68 -6.33
N ASP A 164 21.72 -11.68 -5.45
CA ASP A 164 20.84 -12.84 -5.39
C ASP A 164 19.86 -12.74 -4.22
N HIS A 165 19.53 -11.52 -3.80
CA HIS A 165 18.55 -11.24 -2.77
C HIS A 165 17.41 -10.35 -3.27
N THR A 166 16.24 -10.51 -2.65
CA THR A 166 15.09 -9.61 -2.79
C THR A 166 15.37 -8.31 -2.02
N PRO A 167 14.75 -7.18 -2.37
CA PRO A 167 14.93 -5.93 -1.64
C PRO A 167 14.73 -6.09 -0.13
N PRO A 168 15.60 -5.53 0.73
CA PRO A 168 15.43 -5.65 2.17
C PRO A 168 14.15 -4.95 2.61
N TYR A 169 13.33 -5.62 3.41
CA TYR A 169 12.11 -5.05 3.97
C TYR A 169 11.98 -5.37 5.45
N MET A 170 11.83 -4.32 6.28
CA MET A 170 11.69 -4.44 7.74
C MET A 170 12.73 -5.38 8.39
N GLY A 171 13.98 -5.30 7.93
CA GLY A 171 15.11 -6.08 8.44
C GLY A 171 15.25 -7.49 7.85
N LEU A 172 14.44 -7.89 6.87
CA LEU A 172 14.60 -9.15 6.14
C LEU A 172 15.02 -8.91 4.68
N SER A 173 16.11 -9.55 4.27
CA SER A 173 16.53 -9.71 2.88
C SER A 173 16.58 -11.20 2.57
N LEU A 174 15.80 -11.66 1.61
CA LEU A 174 15.61 -13.08 1.31
C LEU A 174 16.30 -13.42 -0.01
N PRO A 175 16.74 -14.65 -0.26
CA PRO A 175 17.29 -15.03 -1.55
C PRO A 175 16.27 -14.81 -2.67
N TYR A 176 16.71 -14.18 -3.76
CA TYR A 176 16.00 -14.16 -5.03
C TYR A 176 16.06 -15.55 -5.65
N ILE A 177 14.92 -16.06 -6.10
CA ILE A 177 14.83 -17.40 -6.67
C ILE A 177 14.35 -17.24 -8.11
N SER A 178 15.25 -17.48 -9.06
CA SER A 178 14.98 -17.35 -10.48
C SER A 178 14.06 -18.49 -10.97
N GLY A 179 12.76 -18.28 -10.88
CA GLY A 179 11.73 -19.14 -11.45
C GLY A 179 10.68 -18.28 -12.15
N GLY A 180 11.00 -17.75 -13.33
CA GLY A 180 10.12 -16.85 -14.06
C GLY A 180 9.04 -17.60 -14.86
N TYR A 181 7.77 -17.29 -14.57
CA TYR A 181 6.63 -17.49 -15.48
C TYR A 181 6.57 -16.30 -16.46
N HIS A 182 6.47 -16.56 -17.77
CA HIS A 182 6.23 -15.49 -18.75
C HIS A 182 4.74 -15.16 -18.81
N ASN A 183 4.41 -13.90 -18.50
CA ASN A 183 3.05 -13.38 -18.46
C ASN A 183 2.44 -13.35 -19.88
N GLY A 184 1.58 -14.32 -20.21
CA GLY A 184 0.73 -14.29 -21.40
C GLY A 184 -0.60 -13.61 -21.08
N TYR A 185 -0.82 -12.40 -21.59
CA TYR A 185 -2.10 -11.69 -21.50
C TYR A 185 -3.23 -12.51 -22.15
N LEU A 186 -4.25 -12.90 -21.38
CA LEU A 186 -5.51 -13.42 -21.91
C LEU A 186 -6.49 -12.26 -22.11
N SER A 187 -6.55 -11.72 -23.33
CA SER A 187 -7.59 -10.79 -23.75
C SER A 187 -8.85 -11.55 -24.19
N TRP A 188 -10.01 -11.10 -23.73
CA TRP A 188 -11.35 -11.54 -24.13
C TRP A 188 -11.50 -11.68 -25.67
N LEU A 189 -11.97 -12.85 -26.12
CA LEU A 189 -12.45 -13.07 -27.50
C LEU A 189 -13.99 -13.00 -27.53
N PRO A 190 -14.61 -12.30 -28.52
CA PRO A 190 -16.07 -12.16 -28.62
C PRO A 190 -16.81 -13.42 -29.12
N ALA A 191 -18.13 -13.38 -28.89
CA ALA A 191 -19.07 -14.46 -28.62
C ALA A 191 -19.51 -15.39 -29.79
N ASP A 192 -18.74 -15.51 -30.86
CA ASP A 192 -19.26 -16.10 -32.11
C ASP A 192 -18.76 -17.53 -32.37
N TYR A 193 -18.05 -18.13 -31.40
CA TYR A 193 -17.56 -19.51 -31.51
C TYR A 193 -18.54 -20.49 -30.83
N THR A 194 -19.31 -21.21 -31.63
CA THR A 194 -20.28 -22.20 -31.14
C THR A 194 -19.59 -23.51 -30.77
N PRO A 195 -19.82 -24.07 -29.57
CA PRO A 195 -19.10 -25.25 -29.10
C PRO A 195 -19.74 -26.53 -29.65
N LYS A 196 -18.90 -27.38 -30.25
CA LYS A 196 -19.25 -28.77 -30.54
C LYS A 196 -18.79 -29.61 -29.36
N TRP A 197 -19.75 -30.20 -28.66
CA TRP A 197 -19.62 -31.12 -27.54
C TRP A 197 -18.37 -32.02 -27.62
N ILE A 198 -17.50 -31.87 -26.62
CA ILE A 198 -16.50 -32.87 -26.24
C ILE A 198 -16.67 -33.10 -24.73
N SER A 199 -16.77 -34.38 -24.39
CA SER A 199 -16.92 -34.95 -23.05
C SER A 199 -15.64 -34.82 -22.22
N GLU A 200 -15.79 -34.72 -20.90
CA GLU A 200 -14.78 -34.84 -19.83
C GLU A 200 -13.35 -35.17 -20.30
N GLY A 201 -12.45 -34.16 -20.25
CA GLY A 201 -11.03 -34.33 -20.58
C GLY A 201 -10.35 -33.18 -21.33
N ASP A 202 -10.99 -32.02 -21.50
CA ASP A 202 -10.38 -30.94 -22.30
C ASP A 202 -9.50 -30.00 -21.48
N PHE A 203 -8.19 -30.14 -21.75
CA PHE A 203 -7.08 -29.36 -21.24
C PHE A 203 -6.97 -28.01 -21.98
N VAL A 204 -6.79 -26.95 -21.19
CA VAL A 204 -6.24 -25.68 -21.66
C VAL A 204 -4.72 -25.84 -21.77
N HIS A 205 -4.15 -25.68 -22.97
CA HIS A 205 -2.70 -25.54 -23.20
C HIS A 205 -2.31 -24.04 -23.09
N GLN A 206 -1.08 -23.56 -22.79
CA GLN A 206 0.18 -24.02 -22.18
C GLN A 206 1.16 -22.85 -22.48
N GLY A 207 1.96 -22.26 -21.59
CA GLY A 207 2.38 -22.67 -20.26
C GLY A 207 2.22 -21.55 -19.22
N ASP A 208 2.29 -21.81 -17.93
CA ASP A 208 2.81 -22.97 -17.21
C ASP A 208 2.05 -23.21 -15.89
N ALA A 209 0.89 -23.86 -15.96
CA ALA A 209 0.29 -24.56 -14.83
C ALA A 209 -0.43 -25.78 -15.37
N TYR A 210 0.21 -26.96 -15.29
CA TYR A 210 -0.41 -28.23 -15.67
C TYR A 210 -0.91 -28.92 -14.41
N VAL A 211 -2.20 -29.28 -14.40
CA VAL A 211 -2.84 -30.07 -13.34
C VAL A 211 -3.17 -31.45 -13.90
N ASN A 212 -2.54 -32.49 -13.37
CA ASN A 212 -2.94 -33.88 -13.61
C ASN A 212 -3.05 -34.61 -12.28
N ASN A 213 -4.28 -34.97 -11.92
CA ASN A 213 -4.70 -35.93 -10.88
C ASN A 213 -3.72 -36.16 -9.70
N ASN A 214 -3.31 -35.07 -9.03
CA ASN A 214 -2.51 -34.97 -7.79
C ASN A 214 -1.10 -34.33 -7.91
N THR A 215 -0.82 -33.51 -8.92
CA THR A 215 0.37 -32.65 -8.93
C THR A 215 0.13 -31.41 -9.79
N VAL A 216 0.65 -30.26 -9.34
CA VAL A 216 0.69 -29.04 -10.17
C VAL A 216 2.12 -28.59 -10.36
N ILE A 217 2.51 -28.44 -11.61
CA ILE A 217 3.88 -28.09 -12.01
C ILE A 217 3.83 -26.74 -12.74
N ILE A 218 4.51 -25.74 -12.18
CA ILE A 218 4.76 -24.43 -12.80
C ILE A 218 6.17 -24.51 -13.42
N SER A 219 6.23 -24.69 -14.75
CA SER A 219 7.47 -24.98 -15.49
C SER A 219 7.88 -23.81 -16.37
N GLY A 220 8.55 -22.76 -15.88
CA GLY A 220 8.97 -21.63 -16.73
C GLY A 220 9.71 -22.06 -18.01
N ARG A 221 8.99 -22.09 -19.14
CA ARG A 221 9.53 -22.64 -20.40
C ARG A 221 10.41 -21.59 -21.08
N ARG A 222 11.72 -21.83 -21.17
CA ARG A 222 12.56 -21.14 -22.18
C ARG A 222 12.15 -21.66 -23.58
N PRO A 223 11.91 -20.80 -24.59
CA PRO A 223 11.29 -21.23 -25.86
C PRO A 223 12.10 -22.18 -26.75
N THR A 224 13.32 -22.60 -26.41
CA THR A 224 14.22 -23.25 -27.38
C THR A 224 14.88 -24.56 -26.94
N THR A 225 14.75 -24.98 -25.68
CA THR A 225 15.33 -26.25 -25.20
C THR A 225 14.30 -26.99 -24.35
N ASN A 226 14.05 -28.27 -24.66
CA ASN A 226 13.10 -29.14 -23.95
C ASN A 226 13.52 -29.49 -22.50
N ASP A 227 14.42 -28.72 -21.90
CA ASP A 227 14.89 -28.91 -20.54
C ASP A 227 14.01 -28.10 -19.59
N VAL A 228 13.07 -28.78 -18.93
CA VAL A 228 12.39 -28.24 -17.75
C VAL A 228 13.43 -28.23 -16.62
N VAL A 229 14.01 -27.06 -16.38
CA VAL A 229 14.92 -26.89 -15.25
C VAL A 229 14.07 -26.76 -13.99
N HIS A 230 13.87 -27.87 -13.28
CA HIS A 230 13.34 -27.83 -11.93
C HIS A 230 14.43 -27.30 -10.99
N GLN A 231 14.29 -26.06 -10.53
CA GLN A 231 15.12 -25.58 -9.43
C GLN A 231 14.50 -26.05 -8.11
N THR A 232 15.17 -26.98 -7.42
CA THR A 232 14.81 -27.30 -6.04
C THR A 232 15.20 -26.12 -5.16
N VAL A 233 14.20 -25.52 -4.49
CA VAL A 233 14.41 -24.43 -3.55
C VAL A 233 14.40 -24.98 -2.14
N ASP A 234 15.51 -24.85 -1.41
CA ASP A 234 15.53 -25.15 0.01
C ASP A 234 14.99 -23.96 0.82
N LEU A 235 13.73 -24.07 1.26
CA LEU A 235 13.08 -23.05 2.10
C LEU A 235 13.53 -23.06 3.57
N THR A 236 14.46 -23.94 3.97
CA THR A 236 14.94 -24.02 5.36
C THR A 236 15.64 -22.74 5.79
N THR A 237 16.49 -22.17 4.94
CA THR A 237 17.20 -20.91 5.22
C THR A 237 16.23 -19.75 5.34
N VAL A 238 15.29 -19.63 4.40
CA VAL A 238 14.23 -18.59 4.41
C VAL A 238 13.40 -18.71 5.70
N LYS A 239 12.95 -19.93 6.04
CA LYS A 239 12.22 -20.19 7.28
C LYS A 239 12.98 -19.71 8.52
N ASN A 240 14.27 -19.98 8.60
CA ASN A 240 15.09 -19.59 9.74
C ASN A 240 15.22 -18.05 9.85
N GLN A 241 15.28 -17.33 8.73
CA GLN A 241 15.27 -15.87 8.73
C GLN A 241 13.97 -15.31 9.31
N PHE A 242 12.81 -15.86 8.92
CA PHE A 242 11.51 -15.47 9.49
C PHE A 242 11.37 -15.86 10.97
N LYS A 243 11.82 -17.06 11.34
CA LYS A 243 11.75 -17.52 12.74
C LYS A 243 12.59 -16.63 13.68
N ASN A 244 13.70 -16.11 13.16
CA ASN A 244 14.64 -15.28 13.91
C ASN A 244 14.44 -13.77 13.66
N MET A 245 13.37 -13.37 12.97
CA MET A 245 13.09 -11.95 12.79
C MET A 245 12.97 -11.28 14.17
N PRO A 246 13.49 -10.05 14.34
CA PRO A 246 13.60 -9.42 15.64
C PRO A 246 12.21 -9.25 16.26
N LEU A 247 11.97 -10.07 17.29
CA LEU A 247 10.75 -10.10 18.08
C LEU A 247 11.23 -10.17 19.53
N SER A 248 11.20 -9.03 20.23
CA SER A 248 11.60 -9.01 21.62
C SER A 248 10.45 -9.54 22.48
N TYR A 249 10.53 -10.82 22.89
CA TYR A 249 9.80 -11.27 24.06
C TYR A 249 10.40 -10.55 25.28
N PRO A 250 9.59 -9.85 26.09
CA PRO A 250 10.13 -9.18 27.27
C PRO A 250 10.65 -10.21 28.26
N ALA A 251 11.97 -10.26 28.45
CA ALA A 251 12.62 -11.07 29.48
C ALA A 251 12.07 -10.69 30.88
N ASN A 252 11.95 -11.68 31.76
CA ASN A 252 11.45 -11.55 33.14
C ASN A 252 9.94 -11.25 33.23
N GLN A 253 9.11 -12.25 32.90
CA GLN A 253 7.68 -12.25 33.24
C GLN A 253 7.46 -13.10 34.51
N PRO A 254 6.71 -12.62 35.52
CA PRO A 254 6.10 -11.29 35.64
C PRO A 254 7.15 -10.17 35.75
N ILE A 255 6.76 -8.93 35.41
CA ILE A 255 7.67 -7.78 35.40
C ILE A 255 8.15 -7.50 36.83
N ASN A 256 9.45 -7.64 37.06
CA ASN A 256 10.05 -7.45 38.38
C ASN A 256 9.92 -5.98 38.83
N GLY A 257 9.37 -5.75 40.03
CA GLY A 257 9.15 -4.42 40.59
C GLY A 257 7.89 -3.69 40.09
N ALA A 258 7.08 -4.29 39.20
CA ALA A 258 5.81 -3.72 38.76
C ALA A 258 4.70 -3.88 39.81
N ALA A 259 3.71 -2.98 39.79
CA ALA A 259 2.55 -3.07 40.68
C ALA A 259 1.67 -4.27 40.30
N SER A 260 1.23 -5.05 41.28
CA SER A 260 0.34 -6.20 41.04
C SER A 260 -1.12 -5.82 41.27
N ILE A 261 -1.95 -6.00 40.25
CA ILE A 261 -3.39 -5.74 40.30
C ILE A 261 -4.12 -7.09 40.41
N ASN A 262 -4.66 -7.35 41.61
CA ASN A 262 -5.35 -8.60 41.95
C ASN A 262 -6.88 -8.46 41.92
N GLU A 263 -7.40 -7.36 41.41
CA GLU A 263 -8.84 -7.15 41.31
C GLU A 263 -9.40 -7.90 40.09
N ASP A 264 -10.55 -8.54 40.26
CA ASP A 264 -11.24 -9.27 39.18
C ASP A 264 -11.64 -8.36 38.01
N ALA A 265 -11.66 -7.04 38.22
CA ALA A 265 -12.06 -6.06 37.24
C ALA A 265 -11.26 -4.77 37.36
N VAL A 266 -10.93 -4.18 36.20
CA VAL A 266 -10.12 -2.97 36.08
C VAL A 266 -10.98 -1.76 36.44
N MET A 267 -10.74 -1.17 37.61
CA MET A 267 -11.54 -0.07 38.15
C MET A 267 -11.01 1.32 37.80
N GLN A 268 -9.74 1.43 37.38
CA GLN A 268 -9.09 2.69 37.10
C GLN A 268 -9.02 2.96 35.59
N ALA A 269 -9.20 4.21 35.21
CA ALA A 269 -9.09 4.66 33.82
C ALA A 269 -7.63 4.74 33.35
N GLU A 270 -6.66 4.87 34.28
CA GLU A 270 -5.25 5.08 33.96
C GLU A 270 -4.34 4.38 34.97
N TYR A 271 -3.29 3.71 34.47
CA TYR A 271 -2.24 3.09 35.26
C TYR A 271 -0.88 3.69 34.88
N ASN A 272 -0.35 4.52 35.78
CA ASN A 272 0.97 5.16 35.63
C ASN A 272 2.08 4.16 36.02
N GLY A 273 2.80 3.63 35.03
CA GLY A 273 3.93 2.72 35.24
C GLY A 273 3.63 1.26 34.89
N SER A 274 4.60 0.37 35.18
CA SER A 274 4.48 -1.05 34.83
C SER A 274 3.55 -1.80 35.78
N VAL A 275 2.75 -2.71 35.24
CA VAL A 275 1.69 -3.43 35.97
C VAL A 275 1.66 -4.91 35.62
N ASN A 276 1.39 -5.75 36.63
CA ASN A 276 1.10 -7.17 36.50
C ASN A 276 -0.39 -7.40 36.85
N PHE A 277 -1.21 -7.83 35.90
CA PHE A 277 -2.62 -8.19 36.15
C PHE A 277 -2.75 -9.71 36.32
N ASN A 278 -3.43 -10.15 37.39
CA ASN A 278 -3.84 -11.55 37.51
C ASN A 278 -5.04 -11.86 36.61
N SER A 279 -5.94 -10.89 36.45
CA SER A 279 -7.08 -10.92 35.54
C SER A 279 -7.37 -9.53 35.00
N PHE A 280 -7.78 -9.44 33.73
CA PHE A 280 -8.16 -8.17 33.11
C PHE A 280 -9.57 -8.31 32.50
N ASN A 281 -10.57 -7.92 33.30
CA ASN A 281 -11.95 -7.81 32.84
C ASN A 281 -12.39 -6.34 32.95
N LEU A 282 -13.00 -5.82 31.88
CA LEU A 282 -13.48 -4.45 31.85
C LEU A 282 -14.90 -4.35 32.38
N LYS A 283 -15.19 -3.28 33.14
CA LYS A 283 -16.57 -2.96 33.56
C LYS A 283 -17.19 -1.94 32.61
N LYS A 284 -18.48 -2.11 32.35
CA LYS A 284 -19.33 -1.19 31.56
C LYS A 284 -19.21 0.30 31.93
N SER A 285 -18.85 0.62 33.17
CA SER A 285 -18.69 2.00 33.62
C SER A 285 -17.43 2.71 33.09
N ASN A 286 -16.44 1.97 32.59
CA ASN A 286 -15.15 2.51 32.17
C ASN A 286 -14.93 2.19 30.69
N PRO A 287 -15.42 3.04 29.76
CA PRO A 287 -15.27 2.78 28.34
C PRO A 287 -13.82 2.89 27.90
N SER A 288 -12.94 3.57 28.65
CA SER A 288 -11.54 3.71 28.26
C SER A 288 -10.56 3.42 29.39
N VAL A 289 -9.49 2.69 29.07
CA VAL A 289 -8.39 2.35 29.99
C VAL A 289 -7.06 2.62 29.29
N THR A 290 -6.16 3.34 29.94
CA THR A 290 -4.79 3.58 29.45
C THR A 290 -3.77 3.01 30.43
N ILE A 291 -2.75 2.33 29.90
CA ILE A 291 -1.63 1.79 30.67
C ILE A 291 -0.34 2.33 30.07
N ASP A 292 0.40 3.12 30.86
CA ASP A 292 1.54 3.88 30.37
C ASP A 292 2.87 3.12 30.38
N GLY A 293 3.03 2.16 31.30
CA GLY A 293 4.21 1.31 31.36
C GLY A 293 3.97 -0.08 30.80
N LYS A 294 5.00 -0.93 30.92
CA LYS A 294 4.92 -2.34 30.50
C LYS A 294 3.81 -3.07 31.25
N ALA A 295 3.08 -3.92 30.55
CA ALA A 295 2.01 -4.71 31.14
C ALA A 295 2.29 -6.21 31.00
N PHE A 296 2.16 -6.95 32.10
CA PHE A 296 2.05 -8.40 32.08
C PHE A 296 0.66 -8.80 32.53
N LEU A 297 0.05 -9.73 31.81
CA LEU A 297 -1.25 -10.27 32.13
C LEU A 297 -1.09 -11.77 32.29
N ALA A 298 -1.28 -12.26 33.51
CA ALA A 298 -1.12 -13.68 33.83
C ALA A 298 -2.24 -14.57 33.27
N SER A 299 -3.30 -13.95 32.74
CA SER A 299 -4.48 -14.59 32.15
C SER A 299 -4.91 -13.89 30.86
N SER A 300 -5.98 -14.40 30.25
CA SER A 300 -6.67 -13.76 29.13
C SER A 300 -7.18 -12.35 29.46
N ILE A 301 -7.21 -11.49 28.45
CA ILE A 301 -7.98 -10.23 28.41
C ILE A 301 -9.37 -10.59 27.91
N ASN A 302 -10.42 -10.18 28.65
CA ASN A 302 -11.79 -10.27 28.16
C ASN A 302 -12.41 -8.88 28.17
N SER A 303 -12.85 -8.41 27.00
CA SER A 303 -13.54 -7.12 26.90
C SER A 303 -14.89 -7.12 27.63
N GLY A 304 -15.48 -8.29 27.89
CA GLY A 304 -16.74 -8.43 28.62
C GLY A 304 -17.94 -7.83 27.87
N ASN A 305 -18.99 -7.48 28.62
CA ASN A 305 -20.23 -6.88 28.10
C ASN A 305 -20.13 -5.34 27.98
N LEU A 306 -18.98 -4.82 27.56
CA LEU A 306 -18.90 -3.41 27.15
C LEU A 306 -19.73 -3.21 25.87
N ASP A 307 -20.36 -2.05 25.72
CA ASP A 307 -21.08 -1.71 24.49
C ASP A 307 -20.14 -1.07 23.44
N GLU A 308 -19.12 -0.34 23.91
CA GLU A 308 -18.08 0.36 23.15
C GLU A 308 -16.97 0.82 24.12
N GLY A 309 -15.76 1.04 23.62
CA GLY A 309 -14.64 1.46 24.45
C GLY A 309 -13.25 1.36 23.80
N THR A 310 -12.25 1.97 24.43
CA THR A 310 -10.86 2.02 23.94
C THR A 310 -9.86 1.63 25.02
N ILE A 311 -9.00 0.64 24.76
CA ILE A 311 -7.94 0.25 25.68
C ILE A 311 -6.60 0.53 25.01
N ILE A 312 -5.75 1.31 25.69
CA ILE A 312 -4.47 1.76 25.17
C ILE A 312 -3.34 1.22 26.06
N PHE A 313 -2.39 0.55 25.44
CA PHE A 313 -1.12 0.16 26.06
C PHE A 313 0.01 0.93 25.39
N ASN A 314 0.65 1.84 26.11
CA ASN A 314 1.68 2.73 25.55
C ASN A 314 3.08 2.09 25.49
N ASP A 315 3.30 0.95 26.15
CA ASP A 315 4.58 0.22 26.17
C ASP A 315 4.36 -1.28 25.88
N ASP A 316 5.41 -2.10 25.97
CA ASP A 316 5.39 -3.54 25.68
C ASP A 316 4.37 -4.29 26.56
N VAL A 317 3.67 -5.26 25.96
CA VAL A 317 2.65 -6.07 26.63
C VAL A 317 2.92 -7.56 26.46
N ALA A 318 2.80 -8.33 27.54
CA ALA A 318 2.80 -9.79 27.52
C ALA A 318 1.49 -10.33 28.12
N ILE A 319 0.80 -11.20 27.38
CA ILE A 319 -0.46 -11.83 27.77
C ILE A 319 -0.24 -13.34 27.84
N ASN A 320 -0.45 -13.93 29.01
CA ASN A 320 -0.41 -15.38 29.23
C ASN A 320 -1.83 -15.95 29.15
N GLY A 321 -2.41 -15.90 27.96
CA GLY A 321 -3.78 -16.28 27.69
C GLY A 321 -4.28 -15.63 26.41
N ASP A 322 -5.60 -15.63 26.22
CA ASP A 322 -6.24 -15.11 25.02
C ASP A 322 -6.48 -13.60 25.11
N LEU A 323 -6.52 -12.93 23.96
CA LEU A 323 -7.06 -11.59 23.80
C LEU A 323 -8.46 -11.69 23.19
N ASN A 324 -9.49 -11.64 24.04
CA ASN A 324 -10.89 -11.72 23.64
C ASN A 324 -11.53 -10.33 23.61
N ALA A 325 -11.92 -9.89 22.42
CA ALA A 325 -12.52 -8.59 22.20
C ALA A 325 -13.77 -8.70 21.32
N GLY A 326 -14.87 -8.23 21.86
CA GLY A 326 -16.15 -8.09 21.17
C GLY A 326 -16.80 -6.75 21.49
N ASN A 327 -17.91 -6.46 20.81
CA ASN A 327 -18.76 -5.27 21.03
C ASN A 327 -18.04 -3.92 20.80
N LYS A 328 -17.54 -3.67 19.58
CA LYS A 328 -16.97 -2.36 19.19
C LYS A 328 -15.86 -1.84 20.09
N ILE A 329 -15.01 -2.75 20.58
CA ILE A 329 -13.86 -2.36 21.40
C ILE A 329 -12.66 -2.08 20.50
N HIS A 330 -11.94 -1.02 20.84
CA HIS A 330 -10.74 -0.57 20.16
C HIS A 330 -9.53 -0.84 21.05
N PHE A 331 -8.69 -1.80 20.69
CA PHE A 331 -7.39 -2.00 21.34
C PHE A 331 -6.29 -1.28 20.55
N LEU A 332 -5.48 -0.50 21.24
CA LEU A 332 -4.29 0.16 20.68
C LEU A 332 -3.05 -0.23 21.49
N PHE A 333 -2.13 -0.96 20.86
CA PHE A 333 -0.85 -1.35 21.44
C PHE A 333 0.28 -0.60 20.73
N LYS A 334 0.97 0.28 21.47
CA LYS A 334 2.10 1.07 20.93
C LYS A 334 3.46 0.39 21.12
N GLY A 335 3.55 -0.53 22.08
CA GLY A 335 4.71 -1.38 22.30
C GLY A 335 4.67 -2.67 21.47
N ASN A 336 5.68 -3.53 21.66
CA ASN A 336 5.62 -4.89 21.14
C ASN A 336 4.62 -5.70 21.98
N VAL A 337 3.92 -6.63 21.34
CA VAL A 337 2.93 -7.48 22.03
C VAL A 337 3.30 -8.94 21.89
N TYR A 338 3.23 -9.64 23.02
CA TYR A 338 3.36 -11.09 23.09
C TYR A 338 2.08 -11.70 23.66
N ILE A 339 1.58 -12.76 23.02
CA ILE A 339 0.36 -13.47 23.44
C ILE A 339 0.62 -14.97 23.45
N ASP A 340 0.52 -15.61 24.61
CA ASP A 340 0.54 -17.07 24.79
C ASP A 340 -0.88 -17.67 24.75
N GLY A 341 -1.62 -17.30 23.71
CA GLY A 341 -3.01 -17.69 23.51
C GLY A 341 -3.49 -17.33 22.11
N ALA A 342 -4.81 -17.24 21.94
CA ALA A 342 -5.48 -16.79 20.74
C ALA A 342 -5.75 -15.27 20.75
N ILE A 343 -5.94 -14.69 19.57
CA ILE A 343 -6.65 -13.42 19.44
C ILE A 343 -8.04 -13.73 18.92
N ASN A 344 -9.07 -13.29 19.62
CA ASN A 344 -10.47 -13.47 19.22
C ASN A 344 -11.13 -12.08 19.12
N ALA A 345 -11.32 -11.59 17.91
CA ALA A 345 -12.01 -10.33 17.64
C ALA A 345 -13.38 -10.59 17.01
N SER A 346 -14.43 -9.94 17.52
CA SER A 346 -15.77 -10.00 16.97
C SER A 346 -16.49 -8.65 17.01
N ASP A 347 -17.60 -8.55 16.29
CA ASP A 347 -18.63 -7.51 16.43
C ASP A 347 -18.08 -6.07 16.32
N HIS A 348 -17.46 -5.77 15.17
CA HIS A 348 -16.88 -4.46 14.84
C HIS A 348 -15.71 -4.03 15.76
N THR A 349 -15.08 -4.98 16.44
CA THR A 349 -13.86 -4.73 17.21
C THR A 349 -12.69 -4.39 16.28
N SER A 350 -11.84 -3.45 16.69
CA SER A 350 -10.57 -3.19 15.99
C SER A 350 -9.38 -3.36 16.92
N MET A 351 -8.31 -3.99 16.45
CA MET A 351 -7.04 -4.09 17.16
C MET A 351 -5.92 -3.49 16.33
N SER A 352 -5.18 -2.54 16.89
CA SER A 352 -4.03 -1.90 16.24
C SER A 352 -2.75 -2.17 17.04
N PHE A 353 -1.74 -2.67 16.37
CA PHE A 353 -0.41 -2.96 16.90
C PHE A 353 0.60 -2.09 16.15
N GLU A 354 1.12 -1.03 16.78
CA GLU A 354 2.05 -0.10 16.13
C GLU A 354 3.46 -0.69 15.94
N LYS A 355 3.78 -1.76 16.68
CA LYS A 355 5.05 -2.51 16.56
C LYS A 355 4.77 -3.98 16.24
N SER A 356 5.71 -4.86 16.61
CA SER A 356 5.63 -6.27 16.31
C SER A 356 4.65 -7.02 17.23
N LEU A 357 4.01 -8.04 16.69
CA LEU A 357 3.08 -8.93 17.38
C LEU A 357 3.60 -10.37 17.31
N PHE A 358 3.77 -11.00 18.47
CA PHE A 358 4.12 -12.40 18.62
C PHE A 358 2.98 -13.18 19.26
N ILE A 359 2.56 -14.26 18.62
CA ILE A 359 1.52 -15.15 19.10
C ILE A 359 2.12 -16.54 19.23
N ASN A 360 2.39 -16.96 20.45
CA ASN A 360 2.88 -18.30 20.75
C ASN A 360 1.76 -19.33 20.75
N GLY A 361 0.56 -18.94 21.18
CA GLY A 361 -0.48 -19.88 21.57
C GLY A 361 -1.22 -20.52 20.40
N SER A 362 -2.10 -19.75 19.75
CA SER A 362 -3.11 -20.29 18.84
C SER A 362 -3.40 -19.35 17.66
N ASN A 363 -4.62 -19.42 17.12
CA ASN A 363 -5.08 -18.68 15.95
C ASN A 363 -5.39 -17.20 16.24
N ILE A 364 -5.36 -16.39 15.17
CA ILE A 364 -6.04 -15.09 15.12
C ILE A 364 -7.41 -15.33 14.49
N ASN A 365 -8.48 -15.17 15.25
CA ASN A 365 -9.86 -15.36 14.80
C ASN A 365 -10.57 -14.01 14.68
N LEU A 366 -11.01 -13.66 13.47
CA LEU A 366 -11.66 -12.39 13.16
C LEU A 366 -13.09 -12.62 12.64
N ASN A 367 -14.09 -12.14 13.37
CA ASN A 367 -15.51 -12.36 13.09
C ASN A 367 -16.29 -11.03 13.01
N ASN A 368 -17.43 -11.03 12.31
CA ASN A 368 -18.42 -9.93 12.30
C ASN A 368 -17.80 -8.52 12.19
N ASP A 369 -17.20 -8.21 11.04
CA ASP A 369 -16.60 -6.89 10.73
C ASP A 369 -15.44 -6.49 11.64
N SER A 370 -14.81 -7.42 12.36
CA SER A 370 -13.62 -7.11 13.14
C SER A 370 -12.39 -6.84 12.26
N THR A 371 -11.51 -5.96 12.71
CA THR A 371 -10.28 -5.59 12.00
C THR A 371 -9.04 -5.77 12.88
N ILE A 372 -7.93 -6.14 12.25
CA ILE A 372 -6.60 -6.15 12.89
C ILE A 372 -5.58 -5.45 12.00
N SER A 373 -4.73 -4.60 12.58
CA SER A 373 -3.61 -3.95 11.89
C SER A 373 -2.32 -4.17 12.67
N VAL A 374 -1.27 -4.65 12.01
CA VAL A 374 0.07 -4.79 12.61
C VAL A 374 1.08 -4.03 11.76
N ASN A 375 1.68 -3.00 12.36
CA ASN A 375 2.64 -2.14 11.68
C ASN A 375 4.07 -2.71 11.70
N GLY A 376 4.40 -3.55 12.70
CA GLY A 376 5.65 -4.29 12.76
C GLY A 376 5.55 -5.72 12.20
N ASN A 377 6.49 -6.57 12.60
CA ASN A 377 6.49 -7.97 12.17
C ASN A 377 5.43 -8.79 12.93
N LEU A 378 4.81 -9.76 12.25
CA LEU A 378 3.86 -10.72 12.84
C LEU A 378 4.46 -12.12 12.86
N ASN A 379 4.48 -12.77 14.01
CA ASN A 379 4.84 -14.18 14.14
C ASN A 379 3.72 -14.97 14.83
N VAL A 380 3.17 -15.95 14.14
CA VAL A 380 2.17 -16.88 14.66
C VAL A 380 2.78 -18.27 14.74
N ALA A 381 3.31 -18.60 15.93
CA ALA A 381 4.12 -19.78 16.14
C ALA A 381 3.32 -21.09 16.19
N ASN A 382 2.08 -21.07 16.67
CA ASN A 382 1.24 -22.28 16.80
C ASN A 382 -0.21 -22.05 16.31
N GLY A 383 -0.41 -21.33 15.20
CA GLY A 383 -1.75 -21.10 14.66
C GLY A 383 -1.79 -20.51 13.25
N SER A 384 -3.00 -20.19 12.83
CA SER A 384 -3.39 -19.59 11.54
C SER A 384 -4.09 -18.24 11.77
N LEU A 385 -4.28 -17.48 10.69
CA LEU A 385 -5.27 -16.41 10.60
C LEU A 385 -6.58 -16.99 10.06
N ASN A 386 -7.66 -16.88 10.83
CA ASN A 386 -9.01 -17.30 10.46
C ASN A 386 -9.93 -16.08 10.46
N GLY A 387 -10.21 -15.52 9.29
CA GLY A 387 -11.17 -14.42 9.13
C GLY A 387 -12.48 -14.88 8.52
N SER A 388 -13.60 -14.29 8.96
CA SER A 388 -14.89 -14.33 8.25
C SER A 388 -14.89 -13.40 7.03
N SER A 389 -15.82 -13.57 6.09
CA SER A 389 -15.90 -12.79 4.84
C SER A 389 -16.03 -11.28 5.01
N ARG A 390 -16.39 -10.83 6.21
CA ARG A 390 -16.54 -9.41 6.56
C ARG A 390 -15.39 -8.86 7.40
N SER A 391 -14.49 -9.73 7.86
CA SER A 391 -13.32 -9.29 8.62
C SER A 391 -12.21 -8.80 7.71
N SER A 392 -11.33 -7.95 8.24
CA SER A 392 -10.13 -7.52 7.51
C SER A 392 -8.87 -7.55 8.35
N ALA A 393 -7.73 -7.72 7.67
CA ALA A 393 -6.42 -7.65 8.32
C ALA A 393 -5.41 -6.91 7.46
N LEU A 394 -4.61 -6.05 8.09
CA LEU A 394 -3.56 -5.27 7.46
C LEU A 394 -2.23 -5.57 8.15
N PHE A 395 -1.23 -6.02 7.38
CA PHE A 395 0.09 -6.35 7.91
C PHE A 395 1.15 -5.58 7.15
N ASN A 396 1.73 -4.56 7.80
CA ASN A 396 2.76 -3.72 7.20
C ASN A 396 4.18 -4.30 7.35
N GLY A 397 4.43 -5.20 8.30
CA GLY A 397 5.72 -5.88 8.43
C GLY A 397 5.77 -7.27 7.78
N ASN A 398 6.86 -7.99 8.05
CA ASN A 398 7.00 -9.37 7.60
C ASN A 398 6.11 -10.30 8.43
N VAL A 399 5.55 -11.33 7.80
CA VAL A 399 4.61 -12.25 8.44
C VAL A 399 5.11 -13.69 8.39
N TYR A 400 5.10 -14.36 9.53
CA TYR A 400 5.43 -15.77 9.66
C TYR A 400 4.25 -16.54 10.26
N PHE A 401 3.74 -17.53 9.50
CA PHE A 401 2.79 -18.53 9.99
C PHE A 401 3.50 -19.88 10.06
N ASN A 402 3.60 -20.48 11.25
CA ASN A 402 4.19 -21.80 11.39
C ASN A 402 3.24 -22.95 10.98
N HIS A 403 1.96 -22.65 10.80
CA HIS A 403 0.92 -23.60 10.36
C HIS A 403 0.35 -23.19 9.00
N ASP A 404 -0.77 -23.82 8.63
CA ASP A 404 -1.52 -23.50 7.43
C ASP A 404 -2.12 -22.08 7.53
N TYR A 405 -2.32 -21.44 6.40
CA TYR A 405 -3.07 -20.20 6.28
C TYR A 405 -4.45 -20.52 5.72
N ASN A 406 -5.51 -20.25 6.48
CA ASN A 406 -6.90 -20.53 6.10
C ASN A 406 -7.80 -19.33 6.42
N SER A 407 -8.00 -18.41 5.47
CA SER A 407 -8.85 -17.25 5.72
C SER A 407 -9.88 -16.96 4.64
N SER A 408 -11.06 -16.51 5.08
CA SER A 408 -12.13 -16.02 4.20
C SER A 408 -12.29 -14.50 4.22
N GLY A 409 -11.51 -13.77 5.03
CA GLY A 409 -11.58 -12.31 5.14
C GLY A 409 -10.83 -11.56 4.04
N SER A 410 -10.89 -10.23 4.12
CA SER A 410 -10.19 -9.30 3.23
C SER A 410 -8.84 -8.91 3.84
N HIS A 411 -7.73 -9.40 3.27
CA HIS A 411 -6.41 -9.21 3.89
C HIS A 411 -5.39 -8.58 2.95
N HIS A 412 -4.49 -7.78 3.51
CA HIS A 412 -3.42 -7.11 2.76
C HIS A 412 -2.10 -7.21 3.52
N PHE A 413 -1.09 -7.72 2.83
CA PHE A 413 0.26 -7.95 3.34
C PHE A 413 1.26 -7.12 2.54
N TYR A 414 1.94 -6.17 3.19
CA TYR A 414 2.99 -5.36 2.56
C TYR A 414 4.37 -6.00 2.61
N GLY A 415 4.66 -6.75 3.69
CA GLY A 415 5.94 -7.43 3.87
C GLY A 415 6.01 -8.80 3.23
N TYR A 416 7.17 -9.45 3.35
CA TYR A 416 7.32 -10.84 2.94
C TYR A 416 6.46 -11.74 3.84
N VAL A 417 5.92 -12.81 3.26
CA VAL A 417 5.08 -13.76 4.00
C VAL A 417 5.65 -15.16 3.87
N PHE A 418 5.84 -15.83 4.99
CA PHE A 418 6.24 -17.23 5.04
C PHE A 418 5.19 -18.08 5.75
N ILE A 419 4.73 -19.12 5.07
CA ILE A 419 3.74 -20.07 5.53
C ILE A 419 4.40 -21.45 5.56
N ASN A 420 4.67 -21.95 6.75
CA ASN A 420 5.27 -23.27 6.95
C ASN A 420 4.26 -24.42 6.73
N GLY A 421 2.97 -24.12 6.65
CA GLY A 421 1.90 -25.03 6.26
C GLY A 421 1.46 -24.90 4.80
N SER A 422 0.21 -25.28 4.56
CA SER A 422 -0.49 -25.09 3.29
C SER A 422 -1.17 -23.71 3.23
N PHE A 423 -1.42 -23.22 2.03
CA PHE A 423 -2.14 -21.98 1.80
C PHE A 423 -3.52 -22.25 1.23
N ASN A 424 -4.55 -21.63 1.80
CA ASN A 424 -5.91 -21.67 1.29
C ASN A 424 -6.62 -20.36 1.66
N ASN A 425 -7.26 -19.73 0.69
CA ASN A 425 -8.04 -18.51 0.94
C ASN A 425 -9.43 -18.62 0.30
N SER A 426 -10.38 -17.88 0.83
CA SER A 426 -11.70 -17.72 0.24
C SER A 426 -12.26 -16.30 0.39
N GLY A 427 -11.39 -15.31 0.55
CA GLY A 427 -11.71 -13.87 0.54
C GLY A 427 -10.67 -13.05 -0.24
N PRO A 428 -10.94 -11.73 -0.44
CA PRO A 428 -10.02 -10.83 -1.11
C PRO A 428 -8.66 -10.80 -0.43
N LEU A 429 -7.59 -10.80 -1.23
CA LEU A 429 -6.25 -10.97 -0.67
C LEU A 429 -5.18 -10.34 -1.56
N THR A 430 -4.33 -9.51 -0.97
CA THR A 430 -3.21 -8.88 -1.67
C THR A 430 -1.91 -9.09 -0.93
N PHE A 431 -0.89 -9.56 -1.65
CA PHE A 431 0.50 -9.61 -1.21
C PHE A 431 1.34 -8.68 -2.07
N GLU A 432 1.93 -7.68 -1.45
CA GLU A 432 2.83 -6.74 -2.12
C GLU A 432 4.20 -7.36 -2.37
N ARG A 433 4.62 -8.32 -1.54
CA ARG A 433 5.92 -8.99 -1.63
C ARG A 433 5.80 -10.50 -1.84
N THR A 434 6.94 -11.16 -2.03
CA THR A 434 6.99 -12.60 -2.29
C THR A 434 6.38 -13.39 -1.13
N VAL A 435 5.54 -14.36 -1.48
CA VAL A 435 4.95 -15.33 -0.56
C VAL A 435 5.68 -16.66 -0.68
N TYR A 436 6.12 -17.20 0.44
CA TYR A 436 6.78 -18.50 0.54
C TYR A 436 5.83 -19.48 1.23
N VAL A 437 5.52 -20.59 0.57
CA VAL A 437 4.60 -21.62 1.07
C VAL A 437 5.31 -22.96 1.09
N ARG A 438 5.39 -23.61 2.24
CA ARG A 438 6.15 -24.85 2.37
C ARG A 438 5.39 -26.08 1.87
N LYS A 439 4.06 -26.10 2.02
CA LYS A 439 3.21 -27.21 1.58
C LYS A 439 2.31 -26.76 0.42
N ASP A 440 1.14 -27.38 0.29
CA ASP A 440 0.25 -27.20 -0.84
C ASP A 440 -0.33 -25.78 -0.92
N PHE A 441 -0.65 -25.36 -2.15
CA PHE A 441 -1.03 -23.99 -2.46
C PHE A 441 -2.40 -23.93 -3.16
N TYR A 442 -3.45 -23.50 -2.46
CA TYR A 442 -4.84 -23.58 -2.93
C TYR A 442 -5.53 -22.20 -2.97
N PRO A 443 -5.07 -21.24 -3.79
CA PRO A 443 -5.73 -19.95 -3.87
C PRO A 443 -7.12 -20.05 -4.50
N LYS A 444 -8.09 -19.35 -3.91
CA LYS A 444 -9.46 -19.26 -4.45
C LYS A 444 -9.90 -17.81 -4.58
N ALA A 445 -10.54 -17.48 -5.70
CA ALA A 445 -11.09 -16.17 -6.01
C ALA A 445 -12.56 -16.29 -6.45
N LYS A 446 -13.50 -16.08 -5.53
CA LYS A 446 -14.95 -16.24 -5.78
C LYS A 446 -15.67 -14.89 -5.71
N GLY A 447 -15.63 -14.13 -6.81
CA GLY A 447 -16.20 -12.78 -6.91
C GLY A 447 -15.35 -11.66 -6.33
N TYR A 448 -14.06 -11.91 -6.13
CA TYR A 448 -13.06 -10.94 -5.68
C TYR A 448 -11.68 -11.29 -6.27
N SER A 449 -10.70 -10.41 -6.08
CA SER A 449 -9.33 -10.61 -6.56
C SER A 449 -8.41 -11.16 -5.47
N VAL A 450 -7.50 -12.04 -5.88
CA VAL A 450 -6.35 -12.50 -5.10
C VAL A 450 -5.09 -12.10 -5.87
N ILE A 451 -4.26 -11.22 -5.32
CA ILE A 451 -3.16 -10.57 -6.03
C ILE A 451 -1.83 -10.88 -5.33
N PHE A 452 -0.88 -11.38 -6.08
CA PHE A 452 0.51 -11.62 -5.66
C PHE A 452 1.43 -10.76 -6.52
N LYS A 453 1.79 -9.57 -6.03
CA LYS A 453 2.51 -8.58 -6.84
C LYS A 453 3.97 -8.94 -7.12
N ASN A 454 4.60 -9.73 -6.25
CA ASN A 454 6.03 -10.04 -6.32
C ASN A 454 6.31 -11.55 -6.22
N GLY A 455 5.47 -12.34 -6.89
CA GLY A 455 5.64 -13.79 -7.02
C GLY A 455 5.25 -14.62 -5.80
N ILE A 456 5.18 -15.93 -6.03
CA ILE A 456 4.94 -16.96 -5.03
C ILE A 456 5.97 -18.06 -5.22
N ILE A 457 6.45 -18.61 -4.13
CA ILE A 457 7.36 -19.75 -4.12
C ILE A 457 6.74 -20.83 -3.25
N THR A 458 6.40 -21.98 -3.84
CA THR A 458 5.84 -23.11 -3.11
C THR A 458 6.74 -24.34 -3.19
N ALA A 459 6.86 -25.06 -2.07
CA ALA A 459 7.50 -26.37 -1.99
C ALA A 459 6.48 -27.52 -1.82
N GLY A 460 5.19 -27.23 -1.93
CA GLY A 460 4.12 -28.23 -1.91
C GLY A 460 4.10 -29.12 -3.15
N ASN A 461 3.50 -30.30 -3.00
CA ASN A 461 3.32 -31.22 -4.13
C ASN A 461 2.09 -30.84 -4.99
N ASN A 462 1.15 -30.10 -4.40
CA ASN A 462 -0.08 -29.68 -5.08
C ASN A 462 -0.24 -28.17 -5.07
N ALA A 463 -0.71 -27.61 -6.19
CA ALA A 463 -1.10 -26.21 -6.27
C ALA A 463 -2.38 -26.03 -7.11
N SER A 464 -3.56 -25.92 -6.51
CA SER A 464 -4.81 -25.80 -7.28
C SER A 464 -5.39 -24.39 -7.21
N PHE A 465 -5.67 -23.80 -8.36
CA PHE A 465 -6.24 -22.46 -8.47
C PHE A 465 -7.73 -22.58 -8.77
N GLU A 466 -8.58 -21.88 -8.01
CA GLU A 466 -10.03 -21.86 -8.24
C GLU A 466 -10.53 -20.43 -8.43
N THR A 467 -11.21 -20.15 -9.55
CA THR A 467 -11.91 -18.87 -9.75
C THR A 467 -13.39 -19.10 -10.02
N SER A 468 -14.26 -18.18 -9.59
CA SER A 468 -15.69 -18.19 -9.91
C SER A 468 -16.32 -16.81 -9.71
N GLY A 469 -17.50 -16.57 -10.27
CA GLY A 469 -18.31 -15.37 -10.00
C GLY A 469 -17.64 -14.03 -10.32
N ASN A 470 -16.82 -13.96 -11.38
CA ASN A 470 -15.96 -12.82 -11.73
C ASN A 470 -14.76 -12.58 -10.79
N GLY A 471 -14.37 -13.58 -9.99
CA GLY A 471 -13.11 -13.52 -9.24
C GLY A 471 -11.88 -13.70 -10.13
N GLU A 472 -10.75 -13.16 -9.70
CA GLU A 472 -9.47 -13.16 -10.44
C GLU A 472 -8.33 -13.56 -9.51
N ILE A 473 -7.35 -14.30 -10.03
CA ILE A 473 -6.07 -14.55 -9.35
C ILE A 473 -4.97 -13.97 -10.23
N VAL A 474 -4.23 -12.98 -9.72
CA VAL A 474 -3.14 -12.29 -10.42
C VAL A 474 -1.83 -12.66 -9.75
N ILE A 475 -0.87 -13.18 -10.52
CA ILE A 475 0.46 -13.54 -10.03
C ILE A 475 1.50 -12.86 -10.94
N ASN A 476 2.20 -11.90 -10.38
CA ASN A 476 3.29 -11.20 -11.05
C ASN A 476 4.64 -11.87 -10.75
N ALA A 477 5.67 -11.50 -11.51
CA ALA A 477 7.02 -12.03 -11.31
C ALA A 477 7.63 -11.55 -9.98
N GLN A 478 8.57 -12.33 -9.43
CA GLN A 478 9.39 -11.87 -8.32
C GLN A 478 10.33 -10.76 -8.80
N LEU A 479 10.38 -9.64 -8.08
CA LEU A 479 11.36 -8.59 -8.33
C LEU A 479 12.72 -8.97 -7.74
N ARG A 480 13.78 -8.81 -8.53
CA ARG A 480 15.17 -8.93 -8.08
C ARG A 480 15.57 -7.66 -7.35
N GLY A 481 16.44 -7.75 -6.34
CA GLY A 481 16.92 -6.60 -5.57
C GLY A 481 17.68 -5.57 -6.40
N GLY A 482 16.98 -4.62 -7.01
CA GLY A 482 17.44 -3.24 -7.21
C GLY A 482 16.93 -2.40 -6.05
N GLY A 483 17.70 -1.42 -5.56
CA GLY A 483 17.31 -0.64 -4.38
C GLY A 483 15.91 -0.05 -4.51
N GLU A 484 15.12 -0.10 -3.44
CA GLU A 484 13.78 0.49 -3.38
C GLU A 484 13.88 2.01 -3.51
N SER A 485 13.92 2.53 -4.74
CA SER A 485 13.27 3.82 -4.98
C SER A 485 11.76 3.55 -4.99
N GLU A 486 10.98 4.35 -4.28
CA GLU A 486 9.53 4.21 -4.07
C GLU A 486 8.67 4.30 -5.36
N ASP A 487 9.25 4.15 -6.54
CA ASP A 487 8.56 4.13 -7.81
C ASP A 487 8.23 2.69 -8.21
N ASP A 488 7.03 2.28 -7.79
CA ASP A 488 6.39 0.97 -7.93
C ASP A 488 6.21 0.57 -9.42
N HIS A 489 7.23 -0.02 -10.06
CA HIS A 489 7.11 -0.61 -11.41
C HIS A 489 7.75 -1.98 -11.59
N ASN A 490 7.07 -2.75 -12.45
CA ASN A 490 7.14 -4.18 -12.65
C ASN A 490 8.24 -4.52 -13.66
N ASP A 491 9.40 -5.01 -13.20
CA ASP A 491 10.56 -5.26 -14.07
C ASP A 491 10.54 -6.64 -14.74
N GLY A 492 10.50 -6.60 -16.08
CA GLY A 492 10.95 -7.68 -16.94
C GLY A 492 12.48 -7.79 -16.93
N ASN A 493 12.95 -9.02 -16.83
CA ASN A 493 14.34 -9.41 -16.64
C ASN A 493 15.25 -9.05 -17.84
N GLN A 494 16.11 -8.02 -17.75
CA GLN A 494 17.46 -7.87 -18.35
C GLN A 494 18.23 -6.72 -17.64
N SER A 495 19.57 -6.70 -17.73
CA SER A 495 20.51 -5.67 -17.24
C SER A 495 19.88 -4.37 -16.71
N LEU A 496 19.92 -4.21 -15.38
CA LEU A 496 19.23 -3.16 -14.64
C LEU A 496 19.73 -1.77 -15.05
N ILE A 497 18.81 -0.98 -15.60
CA ILE A 497 18.91 0.47 -15.65
C ILE A 497 18.07 1.01 -14.48
N SER A 498 18.69 1.40 -13.36
CA SER A 498 17.90 1.97 -12.24
C SER A 498 17.64 3.46 -12.46
N ILE A 499 16.40 3.90 -12.21
CA ILE A 499 15.97 5.30 -12.34
C ILE A 499 16.01 6.00 -10.97
N ILE A 500 16.72 7.12 -10.87
CA ILE A 500 16.63 8.06 -9.73
C ILE A 500 15.87 9.30 -10.19
N ASP A 501 14.71 9.57 -9.58
CA ASP A 501 13.82 10.69 -9.92
C ASP A 501 13.98 11.87 -8.95
N THR A 502 14.18 13.09 -9.49
CA THR A 502 14.08 14.34 -8.73
C THR A 502 13.25 15.38 -9.50
N LYS A 503 12.22 15.94 -8.84
CA LYS A 503 11.29 16.93 -9.42
C LYS A 503 11.61 18.34 -8.92
N THR A 504 11.54 19.34 -9.80
CA THR A 504 11.67 20.76 -9.43
C THR A 504 10.68 21.61 -10.23
N ASN A 505 9.89 22.42 -9.53
CA ASN A 505 8.93 23.35 -10.15
C ASN A 505 9.56 24.74 -10.30
N TYR A 506 9.40 25.35 -11.48
CA TYR A 506 9.75 26.76 -11.72
C TYR A 506 8.46 27.54 -12.01
N GLN A 507 8.34 28.74 -11.41
CA GLN A 507 7.21 29.66 -11.63
C GLN A 507 7.40 30.54 -12.86
#